data_AF-A0A917H3S1-F1
#
_entry.id   AF-A0A917H3S1-F1
#
_cell.length_a   1.000
_cell.length_b   1.000
_cell.length_c   1.000
_cell.angle_alpha   90.00
_cell.angle_beta   90.00
_cell.angle_gamma   90.00
#
_symmetry.space_group_name_H-M   'P 1'
#
loop_
_entity.id
_entity.type
_entity.pdbx_description
1 polymer ?
#
loop_
_entity_poly.entity_id
_entity_poly.type
_entity_poly.pdbx_seq_one_letter_code
_entity_poly.pdbx_strand_id
1 'polypeptide(L)'
;MKAGVWFYGVGTVLTGILDIAWGAFDPSHQPIQALGKNVPGQHMLAYVAGIWLIAAGLAILWRRSARIGAVACGIIYLIFAALWLPRYYGGIHVLGWRLDVIIGISFGFAQQVMLAAPAAIIYASTTSPDSRLQKRAAVVARWMLGLPPVIFGLFHLTSIHLFARIVPHWMGFGIFWAGLTGVAFFLAGCAICSGVMDVPAARLLALMLLLFEGLVEIPPIFIRSHNQATWGAAVYNLVAIGACWIFAEFLVSRADAERIDPAENVTMSRADPMVA
;
A
#
# COMPACT_ATOMS: atom_id res chain seq x y z
N MET A 1 -5.42 -12.79 -8.58
CA MET A 1 -5.70 -11.33 -8.58
C MET A 1 -7.03 -10.96 -7.94
N LYS A 2 -8.06 -11.82 -7.97
CA LYS A 2 -9.43 -11.42 -7.58
C LYS A 2 -9.55 -10.92 -6.13
N ALA A 3 -8.96 -11.64 -5.17
CA ALA A 3 -9.05 -11.26 -3.76
C ALA A 3 -8.34 -9.93 -3.47
N GLY A 4 -7.10 -9.76 -3.96
CA GLY A 4 -6.35 -8.52 -3.78
C GLY A 4 -7.03 -7.30 -4.42
N VAL A 5 -7.58 -7.46 -5.63
CA VAL A 5 -8.37 -6.41 -6.31
C VAL A 5 -9.61 -6.05 -5.51
N TRP A 6 -10.28 -7.04 -4.90
CA TRP A 6 -11.45 -6.79 -4.05
C TRP A 6 -11.07 -5.94 -2.82
N PHE A 7 -10.06 -6.35 -2.05
CA PHE A 7 -9.58 -5.60 -0.89
C PHE A 7 -9.15 -4.18 -1.26
N TYR A 8 -8.35 -4.04 -2.33
CA TYR A 8 -7.84 -2.75 -2.78
C TYR A 8 -8.98 -1.82 -3.24
N GLY A 9 -9.90 -2.33 -4.06
CA GLY A 9 -11.03 -1.58 -4.58
C GLY A 9 -12.02 -1.18 -3.48
N VAL A 10 -12.43 -2.12 -2.63
CA VAL A 10 -13.34 -1.85 -1.50
C VAL A 10 -12.72 -0.90 -0.49
N GLY A 11 -11.45 -1.12 -0.10
CA GLY A 11 -10.73 -0.20 0.78
C GLY A 11 -10.69 1.21 0.20
N THR A 12 -10.40 1.35 -1.09
CA THR A 12 -10.35 2.67 -1.75
C THR A 12 -11.73 3.34 -1.80
N VAL A 13 -12.80 2.57 -2.06
CA VAL A 13 -14.19 3.09 -1.97
C VAL A 13 -14.50 3.58 -0.57
N LEU A 14 -14.18 2.77 0.45
CA LEU A 14 -14.40 3.12 1.85
C LEU A 14 -13.60 4.38 2.24
N THR A 15 -12.37 4.55 1.76
CA THR A 15 -11.59 5.77 2.01
C THR A 15 -12.35 7.00 1.52
N GLY A 16 -12.90 6.93 0.30
CA GLY A 16 -13.67 8.05 -0.23
C GLY A 16 -14.99 8.30 0.49
N ILE A 17 -15.64 7.24 1.00
CA ILE A 17 -16.82 7.37 1.87
C ILE A 17 -16.44 8.09 3.17
N LEU A 18 -15.30 7.77 3.78
CA LEU A 18 -14.84 8.46 5.01
C LEU A 18 -14.60 9.95 4.74
N ASP A 19 -13.96 10.31 3.63
CA ASP A 19 -13.70 11.73 3.30
C ASP A 19 -14.99 12.52 3.11
N ILE A 20 -16.01 11.90 2.49
CA ILE A 20 -17.34 12.52 2.33
C ILE A 20 -18.07 12.60 3.67
N ALA A 21 -18.08 11.51 4.45
CA ALA A 21 -18.84 11.42 5.69
C ALA A 21 -18.34 12.42 6.75
N TRP A 22 -17.03 12.62 6.85
CA TRP A 22 -16.44 13.64 7.72
C TRP A 22 -16.35 15.01 7.06
N GLY A 23 -16.49 15.11 5.73
CA GLY A 23 -16.25 16.34 4.98
C GLY A 23 -14.84 16.88 5.20
N ALA A 24 -13.88 16.00 5.53
CA ALA A 24 -12.54 16.35 5.97
C ALA A 24 -11.59 15.20 5.68
N PHE A 25 -10.31 15.55 5.53
CA PHE A 25 -9.23 14.59 5.33
C PHE A 25 -8.71 14.02 6.65
N ASP A 26 -8.40 12.73 6.71
CA ASP A 26 -7.72 12.14 7.87
C ASP A 26 -6.25 12.59 7.91
N PRO A 27 -5.82 13.36 8.95
CA PRO A 27 -4.44 13.81 9.12
C PRO A 27 -3.37 12.72 9.08
N SER A 28 -3.73 11.47 9.43
CA SER A 28 -2.81 10.33 9.50
C SER A 28 -2.51 9.74 8.12
N HIS A 29 -3.32 10.07 7.10
CA HIS A 29 -3.27 9.45 5.79
C HIS A 29 -3.26 10.46 4.65
N GLN A 30 -4.07 11.52 4.75
CA GLN A 30 -4.34 12.50 3.69
C GLN A 30 -4.03 13.90 4.21
N PRO A 31 -2.75 14.25 4.36
CA PRO A 31 -2.43 15.12 5.46
C PRO A 31 -2.32 16.57 4.94
N ILE A 32 -3.42 17.08 4.36
CA ILE A 32 -3.55 18.35 3.62
C ILE A 32 -3.12 19.59 4.43
N GLN A 33 -3.25 19.53 5.75
CA GLN A 33 -2.83 20.58 6.67
C GLN A 33 -1.30 20.82 6.66
N ALA A 34 -0.52 19.99 5.95
CA ALA A 34 0.88 20.27 5.65
C ALA A 34 1.08 21.55 4.84
N LEU A 35 0.06 21.92 4.05
CA LEU A 35 0.09 23.11 3.19
C LEU A 35 -0.23 24.40 3.98
N GLY A 36 -0.72 24.28 5.21
CA GLY A 36 -1.08 25.41 6.06
C GLY A 36 -2.24 25.06 7.00
N LYS A 37 -2.43 25.89 8.05
CA LYS A 37 -3.49 25.67 9.05
C LYS A 37 -4.90 25.86 8.51
N ASN A 38 -5.07 26.71 7.49
CA ASN A 38 -6.37 27.07 6.90
C ASN A 38 -6.31 26.94 5.38
N VAL A 39 -6.25 25.72 4.86
CA VAL A 39 -6.28 25.49 3.40
C VAL A 39 -7.66 25.91 2.87
N PRO A 40 -7.74 26.91 1.98
CA PRO A 40 -9.03 27.35 1.44
C PRO A 40 -9.76 26.21 0.75
N GLY A 41 -11.06 26.06 1.04
CA GLY A 41 -11.88 25.04 0.41
C GLY A 41 -11.59 23.59 0.83
N GLN A 42 -10.88 23.35 1.94
CA GLN A 42 -10.52 21.99 2.39
C GLN A 42 -11.71 21.01 2.43
N HIS A 43 -12.89 21.48 2.85
CA HIS A 43 -14.10 20.64 2.90
C HIS A 43 -14.56 20.23 1.50
N MET A 44 -14.54 21.17 0.54
CA MET A 44 -14.89 20.89 -0.85
C MET A 44 -13.87 19.95 -1.50
N LEU A 45 -12.57 20.12 -1.18
CA LEU A 45 -11.52 19.22 -1.63
C LEU A 45 -11.70 17.80 -1.08
N ALA A 46 -12.14 17.64 0.18
CA ALA A 46 -12.43 16.34 0.76
C ALA A 46 -13.59 15.64 0.02
N TYR A 47 -14.67 16.36 -0.31
CA TYR A 47 -15.75 15.79 -1.13
C TYR A 47 -15.29 15.38 -2.53
N VAL A 48 -14.49 16.22 -3.21
CA VAL A 48 -13.96 15.91 -4.55
C VAL A 48 -13.04 14.69 -4.49
N ALA A 49 -12.12 14.64 -3.52
CA ALA A 49 -11.24 13.49 -3.31
C ALA A 49 -12.04 12.22 -2.98
N GLY A 50 -13.08 12.34 -2.14
CA GLY A 50 -13.93 11.21 -1.79
C GLY A 50 -14.71 10.65 -2.97
N ILE A 51 -15.30 11.51 -3.81
CA ILE A 51 -15.96 11.08 -5.06
C ILE A 51 -14.96 10.43 -6.01
N TRP A 52 -13.74 10.99 -6.13
CA TRP A 52 -12.67 10.41 -6.93
C TRP A 52 -12.29 9.01 -6.46
N LEU A 53 -12.05 8.83 -5.15
CA LEU A 53 -11.69 7.54 -4.54
C LEU A 53 -12.80 6.51 -4.74
N ILE A 54 -14.07 6.88 -4.54
CA ILE A 54 -15.22 6.00 -4.79
C ILE A 54 -15.26 5.57 -6.26
N ALA A 55 -15.17 6.51 -7.19
CA ALA A 55 -15.21 6.21 -8.62
C ALA A 55 -14.02 5.33 -9.05
N ALA A 56 -12.82 5.64 -8.56
CA ALA A 56 -11.60 4.89 -8.87
C ALA A 56 -11.64 3.45 -8.30
N GLY A 57 -12.07 3.30 -7.05
CA GLY A 57 -12.23 2.00 -6.39
C GLY A 57 -13.28 1.13 -7.07
N LEU A 58 -14.45 1.68 -7.40
CA LEU A 58 -15.48 0.97 -8.18
C LEU A 58 -14.98 0.59 -9.57
N ALA A 59 -14.26 1.48 -10.25
CA ALA A 59 -13.67 1.22 -11.56
C ALA A 59 -12.66 0.06 -11.52
N ILE A 60 -11.91 -0.11 -10.43
CA ILE A 60 -10.99 -1.23 -10.21
C ILE A 60 -11.73 -2.57 -10.05
N LEU A 61 -12.85 -2.57 -9.33
CA LEU A 61 -13.64 -3.78 -9.09
C LEU A 61 -14.26 -4.32 -10.38
N TRP A 62 -14.42 -3.48 -11.41
CA TRP A 62 -14.96 -3.86 -12.70
C TRP A 62 -13.87 -4.09 -13.75
N ARG A 63 -13.74 -5.33 -14.25
CA ARG A 63 -12.67 -5.76 -15.17
C ARG A 63 -12.46 -4.84 -16.38
N ARG A 64 -13.54 -4.30 -16.98
CA ARG A 64 -13.44 -3.45 -18.18
C ARG A 64 -12.85 -2.06 -17.90
N SER A 65 -12.98 -1.56 -16.67
CA SER A 65 -12.51 -0.23 -16.25
C SER A 65 -11.30 -0.29 -15.32
N ALA A 66 -10.82 -1.51 -14.98
CA ALA A 66 -9.79 -1.70 -13.97
C ALA A 66 -8.50 -0.90 -14.24
N ARG A 67 -8.14 -0.72 -15.51
CA ARG A 67 -6.99 0.09 -15.90
C ARG A 67 -7.17 1.58 -15.56
N ILE A 68 -8.33 2.14 -15.87
CA ILE A 68 -8.63 3.56 -15.62
C ILE A 68 -8.70 3.77 -14.09
N GLY A 69 -9.37 2.87 -13.38
CA GLY A 69 -9.43 2.91 -11.92
C GLY A 69 -8.04 2.82 -11.27
N ALA A 70 -7.17 1.93 -11.76
CA ALA A 70 -5.79 1.81 -11.26
C ALA A 70 -4.97 3.08 -11.45
N VAL A 71 -5.09 3.74 -12.60
CA VAL A 71 -4.45 5.04 -12.84
C VAL A 71 -5.02 6.10 -11.91
N ALA A 72 -6.35 6.18 -11.76
CA ALA A 72 -7.00 7.13 -10.89
C ALA A 72 -6.60 6.94 -9.41
N CYS A 73 -6.54 5.69 -8.92
CA CYS A 73 -6.03 5.36 -7.58
C CYS A 73 -4.56 5.75 -7.43
N GLY A 74 -3.72 5.41 -8.41
CA GLY A 74 -2.30 5.76 -8.41
C GLY A 74 -2.08 7.27 -8.29
N ILE A 75 -2.82 8.07 -9.09
CA ILE A 75 -2.74 9.53 -9.06
C ILE A 75 -3.08 10.06 -7.67
N ILE A 76 -4.21 9.66 -7.08
CA ILE A 76 -4.67 10.24 -5.81
C ILE A 76 -3.78 9.82 -4.63
N TYR A 77 -3.34 8.56 -4.56
CA TYR A 77 -2.39 8.13 -3.53
C TYR A 77 -1.02 8.81 -3.70
N LEU A 78 -0.57 9.08 -4.92
CA LEU A 78 0.65 9.88 -5.15
C LEU A 78 0.48 11.35 -4.77
N ILE A 79 -0.71 11.94 -4.95
CA ILE A 79 -1.03 13.27 -4.44
C ILE A 79 -0.93 13.27 -2.91
N PHE A 80 -1.52 12.29 -2.23
CA PHE A 80 -1.40 12.15 -0.78
C PHE A 80 0.03 11.93 -0.32
N ALA A 81 0.83 11.15 -1.06
CA ALA A 81 2.26 11.00 -0.83
C ALA A 81 2.97 12.37 -0.91
N ALA A 82 2.67 13.17 -1.94
CA ALA A 82 3.26 14.50 -2.10
C ALA A 82 2.91 15.44 -0.92
N LEU A 83 1.73 15.31 -0.32
CA LEU A 83 1.34 16.08 0.88
C LEU A 83 2.17 15.75 2.13
N TRP A 84 2.91 14.64 2.14
CA TRP A 84 3.88 14.35 3.20
C TRP A 84 5.20 15.12 3.02
N LEU A 85 5.56 15.53 1.81
CA LEU A 85 6.84 16.20 1.55
C LEU A 85 7.01 17.52 2.32
N PRO A 86 6.00 18.42 2.38
CA PRO A 86 6.10 19.64 3.20
C PRO A 86 6.29 19.38 4.70
N ARG A 87 5.92 18.19 5.21
CA ARG A 87 6.16 17.85 6.62
C ARG A 87 7.62 17.62 6.93
N TYR A 88 8.47 17.23 5.98
CA TYR A 88 9.91 17.19 6.25
C TYR A 88 10.41 18.57 6.63
N TYR A 89 10.02 19.60 5.90
CA TYR A 89 10.37 20.97 6.25
C TYR A 89 9.70 21.39 7.57
N GLY A 90 8.36 21.36 7.64
CA GLY A 90 7.62 21.87 8.80
C GLY A 90 7.87 21.10 10.10
N GLY A 91 7.90 19.77 10.02
CA GLY A 91 8.13 18.88 11.17
C GLY A 91 9.55 19.00 11.72
N ILE A 92 10.57 19.05 10.86
CA ILE A 92 11.96 19.26 11.29
C ILE A 92 12.13 20.67 11.89
N HIS A 93 11.49 21.69 11.31
CA HIS A 93 11.55 23.05 11.86
C HIS A 93 10.91 23.17 13.24
N VAL A 94 9.79 22.50 13.50
CA VAL A 94 9.03 22.62 14.75
C VAL A 94 9.53 21.65 15.83
N LEU A 95 9.84 20.40 15.45
CA LEU A 95 10.17 19.31 16.38
C LEU A 95 11.67 18.98 16.42
N GLY A 96 12.46 19.64 15.58
CA GLY A 96 13.91 19.46 15.49
C GLY A 96 14.34 18.28 14.63
N TRP A 97 15.66 18.17 14.45
CA TRP A 97 16.33 17.09 13.73
C TRP A 97 16.39 15.81 14.59
N ARG A 98 15.25 15.19 14.83
CA ARG A 98 15.13 13.94 15.60
C ARG A 98 14.81 12.77 14.69
N LEU A 99 15.46 11.63 14.95
CA LEU A 99 15.32 10.43 14.12
C LEU A 99 13.86 9.94 14.06
N ASP A 100 13.13 9.98 15.18
CA ASP A 100 11.72 9.58 15.26
C ASP A 100 10.80 10.49 14.43
N VAL A 101 11.11 11.78 14.32
CA VAL A 101 10.36 12.72 13.47
C VAL A 101 10.55 12.40 11.99
N ILE A 102 11.81 12.21 11.57
CA ILE A 102 12.16 11.92 10.17
C ILE A 102 11.55 10.57 9.75
N ILE A 103 11.70 9.55 10.58
CA ILE A 103 11.14 8.22 10.30
C ILE A 103 9.61 8.27 10.33
N GLY A 104 8.98 9.00 11.27
CA GLY A 104 7.52 9.12 11.34
C GLY A 104 6.90 9.82 10.12
N ILE A 105 7.53 10.88 9.60
CA ILE A 105 7.12 11.51 8.33
C ILE A 105 7.33 10.53 7.15
N SER A 106 8.46 9.83 7.15
CA SER A 106 8.78 8.82 6.13
C SER A 106 7.79 7.67 6.14
N PHE A 107 7.30 7.26 7.32
CA PHE A 107 6.28 6.23 7.48
C PHE A 107 4.99 6.62 6.74
N GLY A 108 4.48 7.83 6.97
CA GLY A 108 3.28 8.32 6.31
C GLY A 108 3.43 8.45 4.79
N PHE A 109 4.56 8.99 4.33
CA PHE A 109 4.91 9.04 2.90
C PHE A 109 4.94 7.64 2.28
N ALA A 110 5.65 6.72 2.93
CA ALA A 110 5.86 5.37 2.44
C ALA A 110 4.56 4.57 2.38
N GLN A 111 3.64 4.80 3.33
CA GLN A 111 2.30 4.26 3.27
C GLN A 111 1.61 4.64 1.96
N GLN A 112 1.55 5.93 1.62
CA GLN A 112 0.90 6.37 0.37
C GLN A 112 1.58 5.80 -0.88
N VAL A 113 2.91 5.68 -0.88
CA VAL A 113 3.67 5.02 -1.97
C VAL A 113 3.27 3.54 -2.12
N MET A 114 3.10 2.82 -1.01
CA MET A 114 2.66 1.42 -1.03
C MET A 114 1.28 1.28 -1.66
N LEU A 115 0.34 2.17 -1.32
CA LEU A 115 -1.02 2.13 -1.85
C LEU A 115 -1.10 2.53 -3.32
N ALA A 116 -0.11 3.28 -3.83
CA ALA A 116 0.01 3.58 -5.24
C ALA A 116 0.60 2.41 -6.06
N ALA A 117 1.28 1.43 -5.42
CA ALA A 117 1.97 0.34 -6.12
C ALA A 117 1.07 -0.50 -7.06
N PRO A 118 -0.20 -0.82 -6.70
CA PRO A 118 -1.11 -1.54 -7.59
C PRO A 118 -1.37 -0.86 -8.93
N ALA A 119 -1.26 0.47 -9.01
CA ALA A 119 -1.38 1.18 -10.28
C ALA A 119 -0.30 0.75 -11.28
N ALA A 120 0.95 0.66 -10.83
CA ALA A 120 2.07 0.22 -11.64
C ALA A 120 1.93 -1.27 -12.04
N ILE A 121 1.43 -2.11 -11.13
CA ILE A 121 1.21 -3.54 -11.37
C ILE A 121 0.13 -3.75 -12.44
N ILE A 122 -1.04 -3.15 -12.24
CA ILE A 122 -2.18 -3.29 -13.17
C ILE A 122 -1.80 -2.73 -14.55
N TYR A 123 -1.06 -1.62 -14.60
CA TYR A 123 -0.52 -1.10 -15.85
C TYR A 123 0.44 -2.09 -16.53
N ALA A 124 1.39 -2.66 -15.78
CA ALA A 124 2.34 -3.67 -16.28
C ALA A 124 1.62 -4.91 -16.84
N SER A 125 0.54 -5.36 -16.18
CA SER A 125 -0.28 -6.50 -16.61
C SER A 125 -1.08 -6.26 -17.89
N THR A 126 -1.17 -5.03 -18.39
CA THR A 126 -1.88 -4.69 -19.64
C THR A 126 -0.96 -4.46 -20.83
N THR A 127 0.36 -4.50 -20.63
CA THR A 127 1.35 -4.27 -21.67
C THR A 127 1.99 -5.59 -22.10
N SER A 128 2.49 -5.69 -23.33
CA SER A 128 3.19 -6.88 -23.82
C SER A 128 4.31 -7.32 -22.85
N PRO A 129 4.41 -8.62 -22.52
CA PRO A 129 5.34 -9.16 -21.51
C PRO A 129 6.80 -8.70 -21.69
N ASP A 130 7.27 -8.53 -22.93
CA ASP A 130 8.67 -8.18 -23.23
C ASP A 130 8.94 -6.69 -23.42
N SER A 131 7.92 -5.85 -23.32
CA SER A 131 8.11 -4.43 -23.50
C SER A 131 9.02 -3.85 -22.41
N ARG A 132 9.90 -2.91 -22.79
CA ARG A 132 10.75 -2.16 -21.85
C ARG A 132 9.92 -1.50 -20.75
N LEU A 133 8.68 -1.10 -21.08
CA LEU A 133 7.75 -0.45 -20.18
C LEU A 133 7.22 -1.39 -19.11
N GLN A 134 6.89 -2.64 -19.46
CA GLN A 134 6.51 -3.67 -18.49
C GLN A 134 7.63 -3.92 -17.48
N LYS A 135 8.88 -4.08 -17.96
CA LYS A 135 10.04 -4.33 -17.09
C LYS A 135 10.27 -3.18 -16.11
N ARG A 136 10.17 -1.92 -16.59
CA ARG A 136 10.26 -0.72 -15.74
C ARG A 136 9.12 -0.65 -14.73
N ALA A 137 7.88 -0.87 -15.15
CA ALA A 137 6.72 -0.83 -14.27
C ALA A 137 6.80 -1.89 -13.16
N ALA A 138 7.33 -3.07 -13.47
CA ALA A 138 7.55 -4.11 -12.48
C ALA A 138 8.63 -3.76 -11.45
N VAL A 139 9.73 -3.15 -11.88
CA VAL A 139 10.78 -2.64 -10.98
C VAL A 139 10.20 -1.55 -10.08
N VAL A 140 9.46 -0.61 -10.65
CA VAL A 140 8.76 0.45 -9.90
C VAL A 140 7.81 -0.15 -8.87
N ALA A 141 6.96 -1.10 -9.27
CA ALA A 141 6.04 -1.78 -8.36
C ALA A 141 6.76 -2.48 -7.20
N ARG A 142 7.88 -3.16 -7.47
CA ARG A 142 8.69 -3.82 -6.44
C ARG A 142 9.22 -2.81 -5.41
N TRP A 143 9.77 -1.68 -5.85
CA TRP A 143 10.26 -0.67 -4.93
C TRP A 143 9.14 0.05 -4.18
N MET A 144 8.03 0.35 -4.87
CA MET A 144 6.86 0.98 -4.26
C MET A 144 6.21 0.09 -3.20
N LEU A 145 6.27 -1.24 -3.34
CA LEU A 145 5.74 -2.15 -2.32
C LEU A 145 6.79 -2.56 -1.28
N GLY A 146 8.05 -2.75 -1.68
CA GLY A 146 9.10 -3.31 -0.82
C GLY A 146 9.77 -2.30 0.11
N LEU A 147 9.96 -1.05 -0.33
CA LEU A 147 10.61 -0.03 0.50
C LEU A 147 9.74 0.41 1.70
N PRO A 148 8.41 0.55 1.58
CA PRO A 148 7.59 0.97 2.71
C PRO A 148 7.64 0.05 3.94
N PRO A 149 7.52 -1.29 3.83
CA PRO A 149 7.69 -2.19 4.96
C PRO A 149 9.06 -2.06 5.67
N VAL A 150 10.14 -1.72 4.94
CA VAL A 150 11.43 -1.42 5.60
C VAL A 150 11.29 -0.22 6.54
N ILE A 151 10.67 0.85 6.06
CA ILE A 151 10.43 2.07 6.85
C ILE A 151 9.47 1.78 8.00
N PHE A 152 8.43 0.96 7.78
CA PHE A 152 7.49 0.56 8.81
C PHE A 152 8.19 -0.20 9.93
N GLY A 153 9.05 -1.16 9.58
CA GLY A 153 9.83 -1.92 10.55
C GLY A 153 10.77 -1.03 11.36
N LEU A 154 11.51 -0.13 10.69
CA LEU A 154 12.37 0.84 11.37
C LEU A 154 11.58 1.75 12.33
N PHE A 155 10.40 2.22 11.93
CA PHE A 155 9.57 3.06 12.80
C PHE A 155 9.02 2.28 14.00
N HIS A 156 8.57 1.04 13.80
CA HIS A 156 8.13 0.16 14.88
C HIS A 156 9.23 -0.04 15.92
N LEU A 157 10.47 -0.29 15.48
CA LEU A 157 11.59 -0.58 16.38
C LEU A 157 12.12 0.68 17.08
N THR A 158 12.27 1.79 16.36
CA THR A 158 12.75 3.06 16.94
C THR A 158 11.72 3.75 17.83
N SER A 159 10.43 3.48 17.59
CA SER A 159 9.30 4.03 18.36
C SER A 159 8.50 2.93 19.06
N ILE A 160 9.16 1.91 19.61
CA ILE A 160 8.51 0.71 20.16
C ILE A 160 7.44 1.00 21.22
N HIS A 161 7.65 2.03 22.05
CA HIS A 161 6.67 2.46 23.06
C HIS A 161 5.44 3.16 22.49
N LEU A 162 5.52 3.70 21.26
CA LEU A 162 4.36 4.23 20.54
C LEU A 162 3.49 3.06 20.09
N PHE A 163 4.09 2.09 19.38
CA PHE A 163 3.36 0.95 18.82
C PHE A 163 2.86 -0.02 19.90
N ALA A 164 3.59 -0.20 21.00
CA ALA A 164 3.13 -1.01 22.12
C ALA A 164 1.83 -0.47 22.78
N ARG A 165 1.52 0.82 22.63
CA ARG A 165 0.25 1.40 23.11
C ARG A 165 -0.92 1.17 22.15
N ILE A 166 -0.64 0.82 20.90
CA ILE A 166 -1.66 0.48 19.90
C ILE A 166 -2.07 -0.98 20.04
N VAL A 167 -1.18 -1.84 20.53
CA VAL A 167 -1.50 -3.25 20.82
C VAL A 167 -2.68 -3.33 21.80
N PRO A 168 -3.75 -4.05 21.45
CA PRO A 168 -4.90 -4.18 22.31
C PRO A 168 -4.55 -4.76 23.69
N HIS A 169 -5.10 -4.16 24.74
CA HIS A 169 -4.84 -4.57 26.13
C HIS A 169 -5.11 -6.05 26.42
N TRP A 170 -6.04 -6.70 25.69
CA TRP A 170 -6.42 -8.10 25.88
C TRP A 170 -5.38 -9.10 25.35
N MET A 171 -4.43 -8.66 24.50
CA MET A 171 -3.34 -9.51 24.01
C MET A 171 -2.16 -9.61 25.00
N GLY A 172 -2.04 -8.66 25.93
CA GLY A 172 -0.86 -8.51 26.78
C GLY A 172 0.44 -8.23 25.99
N PHE A 173 1.56 -8.11 26.69
CA PHE A 173 2.92 -8.05 26.09
C PHE A 173 3.11 -7.07 24.91
N GLY A 174 2.58 -5.85 25.00
CA GLY A 174 2.58 -4.90 23.87
C GLY A 174 3.96 -4.62 23.26
N ILE A 175 5.03 -4.57 24.07
CA ILE A 175 6.41 -4.40 23.57
C ILE A 175 6.88 -5.59 22.74
N PHE A 176 6.53 -6.81 23.14
CA PHE A 176 6.86 -8.02 22.37
C PHE A 176 6.20 -7.98 20.99
N TRP A 177 4.89 -7.69 20.93
CA TRP A 177 4.15 -7.62 19.66
C TRP A 177 4.65 -6.48 18.77
N ALA A 178 4.93 -5.29 19.33
CA ALA A 178 5.51 -4.18 18.58
C ALA A 178 6.90 -4.52 18.02
N GLY A 179 7.74 -5.22 18.79
CA GLY A 179 9.04 -5.70 18.34
C GLY A 179 8.95 -6.77 17.24
N LEU A 180 8.12 -7.79 17.44
CA LEU A 180 7.92 -8.89 16.49
C LEU A 180 7.42 -8.36 15.13
N THR A 181 6.43 -7.47 15.16
CA THR A 181 5.85 -6.87 13.96
C THR A 181 6.83 -5.93 13.26
N GLY A 182 7.61 -5.15 14.01
CA GLY A 182 8.68 -4.33 13.46
C GLY A 182 9.75 -5.15 12.71
N VAL A 183 10.20 -6.26 13.29
CA VAL A 183 11.14 -7.19 12.64
C VAL A 183 10.50 -7.82 11.40
N ALA A 184 9.25 -8.27 11.48
CA ALA A 184 8.54 -8.88 10.37
C ALA A 184 8.37 -7.92 9.17
N PHE A 185 7.98 -6.67 9.42
CA PHE A 185 7.92 -5.62 8.40
C PHE A 185 9.28 -5.39 7.73
N PHE A 186 10.33 -5.25 8.52
CA PHE A 186 11.68 -5.00 8.02
C PHE A 186 12.16 -6.14 7.11
N LEU A 187 12.04 -7.39 7.57
CA LEU A 187 12.44 -8.57 6.81
C LEU A 187 11.61 -8.75 5.54
N ALA A 188 10.29 -8.55 5.60
CA ALA A 188 9.43 -8.61 4.43
C ALA A 188 9.81 -7.58 3.38
N GLY A 189 10.08 -6.33 3.79
CA GLY A 189 10.54 -5.27 2.90
C GLY A 189 11.88 -5.59 2.24
N CYS A 190 12.86 -6.08 3.01
CA CYS A 190 14.16 -6.51 2.49
C CYS A 190 14.06 -7.68 1.49
N ALA A 191 13.22 -8.67 1.78
CA ALA A 191 12.94 -9.79 0.89
C ALA A 191 12.32 -9.33 -0.45
N ILE A 192 11.32 -8.44 -0.39
CA ILE A 192 10.68 -7.88 -1.58
C ILE A 192 11.67 -7.04 -2.40
N CYS A 193 12.46 -6.17 -1.75
CA CYS A 193 13.44 -5.32 -2.45
C CYS A 193 14.54 -6.14 -3.14
N SER A 194 15.07 -7.15 -2.44
CA SER A 194 16.12 -8.03 -2.98
C SER A 194 15.61 -8.99 -4.05
N GLY A 195 14.31 -9.29 -4.06
CA GLY A 195 13.73 -10.35 -4.89
C GLY A 195 13.99 -11.75 -4.34
N VAL A 196 14.58 -11.88 -3.15
CA VAL A 196 14.82 -13.15 -2.49
C VAL A 196 13.63 -13.47 -1.59
N MET A 197 12.93 -14.58 -1.86
CA MET A 197 11.71 -14.96 -1.13
C MET A 197 10.61 -13.88 -1.18
N ASP A 198 10.54 -13.10 -2.26
CA ASP A 198 9.61 -11.97 -2.40
C ASP A 198 8.13 -12.39 -2.42
N VAL A 199 7.77 -13.50 -3.07
CA VAL A 199 6.41 -14.06 -3.05
C VAL A 199 5.95 -14.45 -1.64
N PRO A 200 6.64 -15.34 -0.89
CA PRO A 200 6.23 -15.67 0.46
C PRO A 200 6.29 -14.46 1.40
N ALA A 201 7.26 -13.55 1.24
CA ALA A 201 7.31 -12.31 2.02
C ALA A 201 6.06 -11.43 1.79
N ALA A 202 5.65 -11.21 0.54
CA ALA A 202 4.45 -10.43 0.22
C ALA A 202 3.17 -11.09 0.74
N ARG A 203 3.08 -12.43 0.71
CA ARG A 203 1.94 -13.17 1.28
C ARG A 203 1.88 -13.11 2.81
N LEU A 204 3.02 -13.28 3.48
CA LEU A 204 3.11 -13.17 4.93
C LEU A 204 2.84 -11.74 5.41
N LEU A 205 3.30 -10.74 4.65
CA LEU A 205 2.97 -9.34 4.90
C LEU A 205 1.46 -9.10 4.78
N ALA A 206 0.82 -9.58 3.71
CA ALA A 206 -0.63 -9.49 3.55
C ALA A 206 -1.40 -10.20 4.68
N LEU A 207 -0.94 -11.38 5.11
CA LEU A 207 -1.52 -12.11 6.23
C LEU A 207 -1.36 -11.34 7.55
N MET A 208 -0.18 -10.76 7.81
CA MET A 208 0.05 -9.95 9.00
C MET A 208 -0.87 -8.73 9.03
N LEU A 209 -1.03 -8.02 7.91
CA LEU A 209 -1.95 -6.88 7.81
C LEU A 209 -3.42 -7.32 7.99
N LEU A 210 -3.81 -8.49 7.49
CA LEU A 210 -5.14 -9.05 7.72
C LEU A 210 -5.39 -9.40 9.19
N LEU A 211 -4.36 -9.90 9.89
CA LEU A 211 -4.43 -10.11 11.33
C LEU A 211 -4.54 -8.78 12.08
N PHE A 212 -3.82 -7.73 11.66
CA PHE A 212 -3.97 -6.39 12.24
C PHE A 212 -5.38 -5.85 12.03
N GLU A 213 -5.97 -6.07 10.86
CA GLU A 213 -7.33 -5.64 10.57
C GLU A 213 -8.31 -6.18 11.62
N GLY A 214 -8.28 -7.50 11.86
CA GLY A 214 -9.19 -8.14 12.81
C GLY A 214 -8.85 -7.89 14.29
N LEU A 215 -7.56 -7.78 14.63
CA LEU A 215 -7.11 -7.74 16.03
C LEU A 215 -6.88 -6.32 16.56
N VAL A 216 -6.45 -5.39 15.69
CA VAL A 216 -5.91 -4.07 16.08
C VAL A 216 -6.74 -2.93 15.52
N GLU A 217 -7.09 -2.97 14.23
CA GLU A 217 -7.67 -1.82 13.54
C GLU A 217 -9.21 -1.75 13.64
N ILE A 218 -9.90 -2.88 13.43
CA ILE A 218 -11.37 -2.94 13.54
C ILE A 218 -11.87 -2.79 14.99
N PRO A 219 -11.29 -3.45 16.01
CA PRO A 219 -11.89 -3.42 17.36
C PRO A 219 -12.10 -2.01 17.94
N PRO A 220 -11.17 -1.04 17.78
CA PRO A 220 -11.40 0.31 18.26
C PRO A 220 -12.57 1.07 17.60
N ILE A 221 -13.03 0.67 16.40
CA ILE A 221 -14.20 1.27 15.73
C ILE A 221 -15.46 1.13 16.58
N PHE A 222 -15.65 -0.01 17.25
CA PHE A 222 -16.82 -0.27 18.09
C PHE A 222 -16.82 0.55 19.40
N ILE A 223 -15.67 1.08 19.81
CA ILE A 223 -15.51 1.87 21.03
C ILE A 223 -15.48 3.38 20.69
N ARG A 224 -14.89 3.74 19.54
CA ARG A 224 -14.65 5.12 19.11
C ARG A 224 -15.27 5.38 17.73
N SER A 225 -16.56 5.06 17.58
CA SER A 225 -17.28 5.11 16.30
C SER A 225 -17.31 6.48 15.62
N HIS A 226 -17.15 7.58 16.38
CA HIS A 226 -17.10 8.94 15.85
C HIS A 226 -15.67 9.47 15.63
N ASN A 227 -14.65 8.61 15.70
CA ASN A 227 -13.26 9.01 15.52
C ASN A 227 -12.76 8.67 14.10
N GLN A 228 -12.53 9.70 13.28
CA GLN A 228 -12.09 9.54 11.90
C GLN A 228 -10.80 8.74 11.76
N ALA A 229 -9.79 9.01 12.58
CA ALA A 229 -8.49 8.34 12.50
C ALA A 229 -8.60 6.83 12.79
N THR A 230 -9.53 6.42 13.65
CA THR A 230 -9.80 5.01 13.94
C THR A 230 -10.39 4.29 12.72
N TRP A 231 -11.34 4.92 12.03
CA TRP A 231 -11.86 4.38 10.76
C TRP A 231 -10.81 4.41 9.65
N GLY A 232 -10.04 5.48 9.58
CA GLY A 232 -8.97 5.67 8.60
C GLY A 232 -7.94 4.55 8.68
N ALA A 233 -7.45 4.23 9.89
CA ALA A 233 -6.44 3.19 10.08
C ALA A 233 -6.89 1.81 9.54
N ALA A 234 -8.12 1.37 9.85
CA ALA A 234 -8.69 0.13 9.32
C ALA A 234 -8.86 0.16 7.80
N VAL A 235 -9.47 1.22 7.27
CA VAL A 235 -9.75 1.31 5.83
C VAL A 235 -8.46 1.36 5.00
N TYR A 236 -7.45 2.10 5.45
CA TYR A 236 -6.16 2.16 4.78
C TYR A 236 -5.37 0.85 4.89
N ASN A 237 -5.48 0.14 6.02
CA ASN A 237 -4.93 -1.20 6.15
C ASN A 237 -5.61 -2.19 5.18
N LEU A 238 -6.92 -2.07 4.94
CA LEU A 238 -7.62 -2.85 3.92
C LEU A 238 -7.05 -2.65 2.51
N VAL A 239 -6.75 -1.40 2.14
CA VAL A 239 -6.09 -1.07 0.87
C VAL A 239 -4.69 -1.70 0.80
N ALA A 240 -3.94 -1.64 1.90
CA ALA A 240 -2.60 -2.24 2.01
C ALA A 240 -2.60 -3.76 1.86
N ILE A 241 -3.57 -4.47 2.46
CA ILE A 241 -3.77 -5.92 2.28
C ILE A 241 -3.94 -6.23 0.79
N GLY A 242 -4.82 -5.47 0.12
CA GLY A 242 -5.06 -5.60 -1.31
C GLY A 242 -3.80 -5.39 -2.15
N ALA A 243 -3.01 -4.36 -1.83
CA ALA A 243 -1.76 -4.06 -2.53
C ALA A 243 -0.74 -5.20 -2.44
N CYS A 244 -0.54 -5.74 -1.22
CA CYS A 244 0.38 -6.86 -1.00
C CYS A 244 -0.05 -8.12 -1.75
N TRP A 245 -1.35 -8.43 -1.73
CA TRP A 245 -1.88 -9.63 -2.39
C TRP A 245 -1.81 -9.51 -3.92
N ILE A 246 -2.14 -8.34 -4.48
CA ILE A 246 -2.01 -8.06 -5.92
C ILE A 246 -0.57 -8.27 -6.38
N PHE A 247 0.40 -7.77 -5.61
CA PHE A 247 1.82 -7.91 -5.96
C PHE A 247 2.32 -9.35 -5.86
N ALA A 248 1.94 -10.10 -4.82
CA ALA A 248 2.30 -11.51 -4.70
C ALA A 248 1.81 -12.32 -5.90
N GLU A 249 0.57 -12.10 -6.35
CA GLU A 249 0.02 -12.78 -7.51
C GLU A 249 0.63 -12.31 -8.83
N PHE A 250 1.01 -11.04 -8.93
CA PHE A 250 1.76 -10.51 -10.06
C PHE A 250 3.12 -11.19 -10.22
N LEU A 251 3.87 -11.36 -9.12
CA LEU A 251 5.16 -12.06 -9.15
C LEU A 251 5.03 -13.52 -9.57
N VAL A 252 4.03 -14.24 -9.03
CA VAL A 252 3.75 -15.63 -9.43
C VAL A 252 3.43 -15.72 -10.92
N SER A 253 2.52 -14.87 -11.41
CA SER A 253 2.12 -14.86 -12.82
C SER A 253 3.31 -14.60 -13.75
N ARG A 254 4.25 -13.76 -13.31
CA ARG A 254 5.48 -13.47 -14.06
C ARG A 254 6.45 -14.64 -14.07
N ALA A 255 6.69 -15.26 -12.91
CA ALA A 255 7.57 -16.43 -12.81
C ALA A 255 7.05 -17.60 -13.67
N ASP A 256 5.72 -17.78 -13.72
CA ASP A 256 5.09 -18.78 -14.59
C ASP A 256 5.28 -18.46 -16.07
N ALA A 257 5.10 -17.20 -16.48
CA ALA A 257 5.33 -16.77 -17.86
C ALA A 257 6.80 -16.96 -18.30
N GLU A 258 7.75 -16.58 -17.44
CA GLU A 258 9.19 -16.76 -17.66
C GLU A 258 9.60 -18.24 -17.72
N ARG A 259 8.81 -19.16 -17.14
CA ARG A 259 9.06 -20.61 -17.21
C ARG A 259 8.50 -21.26 -18.47
N ILE A 260 7.39 -20.76 -19.02
CA ILE A 260 6.74 -21.31 -20.21
C ILE A 260 7.50 -20.93 -21.49
N ASP A 261 7.97 -19.68 -21.59
CA ASP A 261 8.65 -19.15 -22.78
C ASP A 261 9.93 -19.95 -23.18
N PRO A 262 10.80 -20.40 -22.25
CA PRO A 262 11.89 -21.32 -22.58
C PRO A 262 11.42 -22.70 -23.05
N ALA A 263 10.31 -23.21 -22.51
CA ALA A 263 9.80 -24.53 -22.85
C ALA A 263 9.19 -24.56 -24.27
N GLU A 264 8.51 -23.49 -24.67
CA GLU A 264 7.92 -23.33 -26.01
C GLU A 264 9.00 -23.14 -27.09
N ASN A 265 10.07 -22.40 -26.77
CA ASN A 265 11.23 -22.26 -27.67
C ASN A 265 11.99 -23.60 -27.86
N VAL A 266 12.09 -24.43 -26.81
CA VAL A 266 12.73 -25.76 -26.90
C VAL A 266 11.86 -26.76 -27.68
N THR A 267 10.53 -26.72 -27.55
CA THR A 267 9.64 -27.58 -28.34
C THR A 267 9.61 -27.16 -29.81
N MET A 268 9.60 -25.87 -30.13
CA MET A 268 9.71 -25.39 -31.53
C MET A 268 11.05 -25.75 -32.15
N SER A 269 12.17 -25.62 -31.43
CA SER A 269 13.49 -26.02 -31.94
C SER A 269 13.65 -27.53 -32.17
N ARG A 270 12.87 -28.38 -31.48
CA ARG A 270 12.85 -29.83 -31.68
C ARG A 270 11.89 -30.28 -32.79
N ALA A 271 11.01 -29.40 -33.24
CA ALA A 271 9.97 -29.69 -34.23
C ALA A 271 10.39 -29.35 -35.66
N ASP A 272 11.69 -29.36 -36.00
CA ASP A 272 12.15 -29.54 -37.37
C ASP A 272 12.23 -31.06 -37.65
N PRO A 273 11.21 -31.68 -38.29
CA PRO A 273 11.41 -32.99 -38.84
C PRO A 273 12.34 -32.82 -40.04
N MET A 274 13.36 -33.67 -40.11
CA MET A 274 14.11 -33.93 -41.34
C MET A 274 13.14 -33.99 -42.53
N VAL A 275 13.15 -32.94 -43.36
CA VAL A 275 12.58 -33.02 -44.70
C VAL A 275 13.59 -33.83 -45.51
N ALA A 276 13.14 -35.03 -45.87
CA ALA A 276 13.85 -36.01 -46.68
C ALA A 276 14.16 -35.51 -48.10
#